data_AF-A0A2E7C0D2-F1
#
_entry.id   AF-A0A2E7C0D2-F1
#
_cell.length_a   1.000
_cell.length_b   1.000
_cell.length_c   1.000
_cell.angle_alpha   90.00
_cell.angle_beta   90.00
_cell.angle_gamma   90.00
#
_symmetry.space_group_name_H-M   'P 1'
#
loop_
_entity.id
_entity.type
_entity.pdbx_description
1 polymer ?
#
loop_
_entity_poly.entity_id
_entity_poly.type
_entity_poly.pdbx_seq_one_letter_code
_entity_poly.pdbx_strand_id
1 'polypeptide(L)'
;MSKDEYFKEMVQIAKAKYLGKLEDTAYKRAVDGVEENVYFQGQIIDTKTNYSDKLLETLLKAASPDKYGAKNNNQTNNTLIVTDSDSTVAALEKFLKIKDDDKSEESEDGGDDDVIDGEYSEE
;
A
#
# COMPACT_ATOMS: atom_id res chain seq x y z
N MET A 1 -6.28 -23.57 -18.95
CA MET A 1 -5.52 -22.77 -17.96
C MET A 1 -4.05 -22.78 -18.38
N SER A 2 -3.37 -21.62 -18.37
CA SER A 2 -1.92 -21.58 -18.53
C SER A 2 -1.25 -22.30 -17.36
N LYS A 3 -0.07 -22.90 -17.58
CA LYS A 3 0.72 -23.57 -16.52
C LYS A 3 0.99 -22.63 -15.33
N ASP A 4 1.14 -21.34 -15.61
CA ASP A 4 1.36 -20.30 -14.61
C ASP A 4 0.10 -20.02 -13.78
N GLU A 5 -1.09 -20.09 -14.38
CA GLU A 5 -2.36 -19.87 -13.69
C GLU A 5 -2.68 -21.03 -12.74
N TYR A 6 -2.44 -22.27 -13.19
CA TYR A 6 -2.58 -23.46 -12.33
C TYR A 6 -1.61 -23.42 -11.14
N PHE A 7 -0.36 -23.04 -11.38
CA PHE A 7 0.62 -22.91 -10.30
C PHE A 7 0.20 -21.85 -9.28
N LYS A 8 -0.27 -20.69 -9.75
CA LYS A 8 -0.76 -19.60 -8.90
C LYS A 8 -1.94 -20.05 -8.03
N GLU A 9 -2.91 -20.75 -8.61
CA GLU A 9 -4.05 -21.29 -7.87
C GLU A 9 -3.61 -22.28 -6.78
N MET A 10 -2.73 -23.23 -7.11
CA MET A 10 -2.22 -24.20 -6.16
C MET A 10 -1.43 -23.55 -5.01
N VAL A 11 -0.67 -22.49 -5.31
CA VAL A 11 0.03 -21.69 -4.29
C VAL A 11 -0.97 -20.99 -3.37
N GLN A 12 -2.06 -20.42 -3.90
CA GLN A 12 -3.09 -19.80 -3.07
C GLN A 12 -3.77 -20.82 -2.15
N ILE A 13 -4.10 -22.00 -2.67
CA ILE A 13 -4.68 -23.10 -1.88
C ILE A 13 -3.72 -23.53 -0.77
N ALA A 14 -2.43 -23.69 -1.08
CA ALA A 14 -1.42 -24.05 -0.09
C ALA A 14 -1.27 -22.99 1.01
N LYS A 15 -1.28 -21.70 0.63
CA LYS A 15 -1.24 -20.59 1.58
C LYS A 15 -2.46 -20.57 2.50
N ALA A 16 -3.66 -20.75 1.96
CA ALA A 16 -4.89 -20.79 2.75
C ALA A 16 -4.86 -21.93 3.77
N LYS A 17 -4.43 -23.14 3.36
CA LYS A 17 -4.27 -24.28 4.27
C LYS A 17 -3.25 -24.02 5.37
N TYR A 18 -2.12 -23.40 5.02
CA TYR A 18 -1.10 -23.06 6.00
C TYR A 18 -1.58 -22.00 6.99
N LEU A 19 -2.31 -20.99 6.51
CA LEU A 19 -2.89 -19.95 7.35
C LEU A 19 -3.88 -20.53 8.37
N GLY A 20 -4.75 -21.44 7.96
CA GLY A 20 -5.67 -22.11 8.89
C GLY A 20 -4.97 -22.87 10.02
N LYS A 21 -3.79 -23.47 9.76
CA LYS A 21 -2.98 -24.10 10.81
C LYS A 21 -2.38 -23.08 11.78
N LEU A 22 -1.96 -21.93 11.27
CA LEU A 22 -1.47 -20.84 12.11
C LEU A 22 -2.57 -20.26 12.98
N GLU A 23 -3.77 -20.08 12.44
CA GLU A 23 -4.94 -19.59 13.18
C GLU A 23 -5.34 -20.55 14.30
N ASP A 24 -5.39 -21.86 14.03
CA ASP A 24 -5.66 -22.89 15.07
C ASP A 24 -4.60 -22.86 16.18
N THR A 25 -3.31 -22.73 15.81
CA THR A 25 -2.22 -22.62 16.79
C THR A 25 -2.32 -21.32 17.58
N ALA A 26 -2.68 -20.20 16.94
CA ALA A 26 -2.86 -18.93 17.60
C ALA A 26 -4.04 -18.98 18.58
N TYR A 27 -5.15 -19.59 18.19
CA TYR A 27 -6.31 -19.83 19.06
C TYR A 27 -5.92 -20.64 20.27
N LYS A 28 -5.28 -21.80 20.08
CA LYS A 28 -4.81 -22.66 21.18
C LYS A 28 -3.93 -21.89 22.17
N ARG A 29 -2.98 -21.10 21.68
CA ARG A 29 -2.08 -20.30 22.56
C ARG A 29 -2.79 -19.14 23.26
N ALA A 30 -3.78 -18.55 22.62
CA ALA A 30 -4.51 -17.41 23.14
C ALA A 30 -5.59 -17.82 24.16
N VAL A 31 -6.31 -18.91 23.87
CA VAL A 31 -7.52 -19.34 24.60
C VAL A 31 -7.24 -20.52 25.52
N ASP A 32 -6.57 -21.56 25.03
CA ASP A 32 -6.27 -22.77 25.84
C ASP A 32 -4.98 -22.59 26.65
N GLY A 33 -4.08 -21.74 26.16
CA GLY A 33 -2.78 -21.47 26.77
C GLY A 33 -1.74 -22.56 26.48
N VAL A 34 -0.52 -22.34 26.94
CA VAL A 34 0.60 -23.29 26.82
C VAL A 34 1.17 -23.57 28.20
N GLU A 35 1.32 -24.84 28.54
CA GLU A 35 1.97 -25.25 29.77
C GLU A 35 3.48 -24.96 29.71
N GLU A 36 3.97 -24.26 30.72
CA GLU A 36 5.39 -23.99 30.95
C GLU A 36 5.79 -24.55 32.32
N ASN A 37 6.83 -25.37 32.33
CA ASN A 37 7.40 -25.89 33.56
C ASN A 37 8.04 -24.76 34.38
N VAL A 38 7.75 -24.73 35.67
CA VAL A 38 8.39 -23.84 36.64
C VAL A 38 9.54 -24.59 37.29
N TYR A 39 10.75 -24.03 37.15
CA TYR A 39 11.97 -24.61 37.69
C TYR A 39 12.44 -23.86 38.92
N PHE A 40 12.84 -24.59 39.95
CA PHE A 40 13.59 -24.06 41.09
C PHE A 40 14.80 -24.94 41.35
N GLN A 41 16.00 -24.33 41.39
CA GLN A 41 17.27 -25.03 41.55
C GLN A 41 17.49 -26.18 40.54
N GLY A 42 17.03 -26.00 39.30
CA GLY A 42 17.17 -27.00 38.24
C GLY A 42 16.19 -28.17 38.29
N GLN A 43 15.27 -28.19 39.27
CA GLN A 43 14.21 -29.17 39.36
C GLN A 43 12.87 -28.54 38.98
N ILE A 44 12.01 -29.30 38.28
CA ILE A 44 10.64 -28.89 37.99
C ILE A 44 9.87 -28.97 39.31
N ILE A 45 9.32 -27.84 39.75
CA ILE A 45 8.54 -27.75 40.97
C ILE A 45 7.04 -27.63 40.70
N ASP A 46 6.66 -27.10 39.53
CA ASP A 46 5.27 -26.85 39.17
C ASP A 46 5.13 -26.68 37.65
N THR A 47 3.89 -26.54 37.17
CA THR A 47 3.53 -26.19 35.79
C THR A 47 2.56 -25.02 35.82
N LYS A 48 2.85 -23.97 35.03
CA LYS A 48 1.91 -22.84 34.85
C LYS A 48 1.40 -22.83 33.41
N THR A 49 0.15 -22.44 33.22
CA THR A 49 -0.41 -22.23 31.88
C THR A 49 -0.28 -20.75 31.50
N ASN A 50 0.47 -20.46 30.44
CA ASN A 50 0.62 -19.10 29.92
C ASN A 50 -0.34 -18.88 28.75
N TYR A 51 -1.13 -17.82 28.85
CA TYR A 51 -1.98 -17.33 27.77
C TYR A 51 -1.32 -16.17 27.04
N SER A 52 -1.62 -16.02 25.76
CA SER A 52 -1.10 -14.89 24.96
C SER A 52 -2.19 -13.85 24.72
N ASP A 53 -2.28 -12.86 25.60
CA ASP A 53 -3.23 -11.75 25.48
C ASP A 53 -3.08 -10.98 24.17
N LYS A 54 -1.85 -10.83 23.68
CA LYS A 54 -1.58 -10.19 22.39
C LYS A 54 -2.19 -10.97 21.23
N LEU A 55 -2.11 -12.30 21.25
CA LEU A 55 -2.76 -13.14 20.24
C LEU A 55 -4.29 -13.07 20.38
N LEU A 56 -4.80 -13.09 21.61
CA LEU A 56 -6.24 -12.94 21.86
C LEU A 56 -6.78 -11.61 21.33
N GLU A 57 -6.10 -10.50 21.62
CA GLU A 57 -6.44 -9.18 21.11
C GLU A 57 -6.41 -9.14 19.57
N THR A 58 -5.40 -9.77 18.96
CA THR A 58 -5.28 -9.85 17.50
C THR A 58 -6.44 -10.64 16.88
N LEU A 59 -6.82 -11.77 17.49
CA LEU A 59 -7.95 -12.58 17.06
C LEU A 59 -9.28 -11.81 17.19
N LEU A 60 -9.47 -11.08 18.29
CA LEU A 60 -10.67 -10.24 18.50
C LEU A 60 -10.76 -9.11 17.48
N LYS A 61 -9.64 -8.45 17.18
CA LYS A 61 -9.53 -7.44 16.12
C LYS A 61 -9.88 -7.99 14.74
N ALA A 62 -9.43 -9.21 14.43
CA ALA A 62 -9.74 -9.88 13.18
C ALA A 62 -11.21 -10.32 13.09
N ALA A 63 -11.77 -10.87 14.17
CA ALA A 63 -13.13 -11.40 14.20
C ALA A 63 -14.22 -10.33 14.30
N SER A 64 -13.93 -9.19 14.93
CA SER A 64 -14.90 -8.10 15.11
C SER A 64 -14.20 -6.74 15.03
N PRO A 65 -13.75 -6.33 13.82
CA PRO A 65 -13.03 -5.08 13.61
C PRO A 65 -13.88 -3.85 13.96
N ASP A 66 -15.20 -3.89 13.80
CA ASP A 66 -16.08 -2.77 14.17
C ASP A 66 -16.01 -2.44 15.68
N LYS A 67 -15.81 -3.48 16.50
CA LYS A 67 -15.78 -3.36 17.96
C LYS A 67 -14.36 -3.18 18.50
N TYR A 68 -13.40 -3.94 17.98
CA TYR A 68 -12.04 -4.02 18.52
C TYR A 68 -10.96 -3.43 17.61
N GLY A 69 -11.31 -3.08 16.37
CA GLY A 69 -10.40 -2.48 15.41
C GLY A 69 -9.88 -1.12 15.85
N ALA A 70 -8.74 -0.72 15.28
CA ALA A 70 -8.14 0.58 15.55
C ALA A 70 -9.02 1.70 14.98
N LYS A 71 -9.46 2.62 15.83
CA LYS A 71 -10.16 3.83 15.41
C LYS A 71 -9.14 4.93 15.16
N ASN A 72 -8.93 5.27 13.89
CA ASN A 72 -8.03 6.34 13.52
C ASN A 72 -8.79 7.68 13.52
N ASN A 73 -8.72 8.43 14.61
CA ASN A 73 -9.16 9.83 14.64
C ASN A 73 -8.06 10.71 14.04
N ASN A 74 -7.87 10.63 12.72
CA ASN A 74 -7.01 11.57 12.02
C ASN A 74 -7.78 12.88 11.81
N GLN A 75 -7.62 13.80 12.76
CA GLN A 75 -8.11 15.16 12.61
C GLN A 75 -7.11 15.95 11.74
N THR A 76 -7.30 15.93 10.43
CA THR A 76 -6.53 16.74 9.49
C THR A 76 -7.06 18.17 9.47
N ASN A 77 -6.47 19.04 10.29
CA ASN A 77 -6.69 20.48 10.21
C ASN A 77 -5.83 21.05 9.08
N ASN A 78 -6.27 20.91 7.83
CA ASN A 78 -5.58 21.52 6.68
C ASN A 78 -6.18 22.90 6.40
N THR A 79 -5.75 23.92 7.14
CA THR A 79 -6.14 25.31 6.86
C THR A 79 -5.30 25.85 5.71
N LEU A 80 -5.89 25.91 4.51
CA LEU A 80 -5.33 26.63 3.38
C LEU A 80 -5.79 28.09 3.46
N ILE A 81 -4.91 28.98 3.91
CA ILE A 81 -5.19 30.42 3.85
C ILE A 81 -4.80 30.89 2.44
N VAL A 82 -5.79 31.14 1.60
CA VAL A 82 -5.61 31.71 0.25
C VAL A 82 -5.54 33.22 0.41
N THR A 83 -4.34 33.79 0.28
CA THR A 83 -4.17 35.25 0.30
C THR A 83 -4.01 35.85 -1.09
N ASP A 84 -3.46 35.13 -2.06
CA ASP A 84 -3.29 35.63 -3.44
C ASP A 84 -3.44 34.48 -4.46
N SER A 85 -4.26 34.70 -5.51
CA SER A 85 -4.57 33.70 -6.54
C SER A 85 -3.33 33.25 -7.33
N ASP A 86 -2.44 34.18 -7.64
CA ASP A 86 -1.37 33.97 -8.62
C ASP A 86 -0.24 33.07 -8.09
N SER A 87 -0.05 33.03 -6.78
CA SER A 87 0.96 32.16 -6.14
C SER A 87 0.49 30.70 -6.03
N THR A 88 -0.83 30.48 -6.01
CA THR A 88 -1.41 29.14 -5.82
C THR A 88 -1.36 28.28 -7.07
N VAL A 89 -1.53 28.88 -8.25
CA VAL A 89 -1.45 28.18 -9.54
C VAL A 89 -0.03 27.64 -9.74
N ALA A 90 0.99 28.48 -9.53
CA ALA A 90 2.40 28.06 -9.62
C ALA A 90 2.79 27.00 -8.56
N ALA A 91 2.23 27.09 -7.34
CA ALA A 91 2.46 26.10 -6.30
C ALA A 91 1.79 24.75 -6.64
N LEU A 92 0.60 24.78 -7.25
CA LEU A 92 -0.13 23.59 -7.70
C LEU A 92 0.54 22.94 -8.91
N GLU A 93 0.97 23.70 -9.91
CA GLU A 93 1.74 23.19 -11.06
C GLU A 93 2.99 22.43 -10.63
N LYS A 94 3.74 23.00 -9.68
CA LYS A 94 4.95 22.37 -9.14
C LYS A 94 4.66 21.10 -8.36
N PHE A 95 3.53 21.04 -7.65
CA PHE A 95 3.15 19.90 -6.82
C PHE A 95 2.53 18.78 -7.65
N LEU A 96 1.67 19.11 -8.61
CA LEU A 96 0.98 18.15 -9.47
C LEU A 96 1.85 17.69 -10.65
N LYS A 97 2.93 18.41 -11.01
CA LYS A 97 3.78 18.13 -12.19
C LYS A 97 2.98 18.00 -13.49
N ILE A 98 1.79 18.58 -13.54
CA ILE A 98 0.98 18.70 -14.74
C ILE A 98 1.44 20.01 -15.38
N LYS A 99 2.03 19.92 -16.57
CA LYS A 99 2.14 21.08 -17.45
C LYS A 99 0.81 21.18 -18.19
N ASP A 100 0.27 22.40 -18.27
CA ASP A 100 -0.87 22.70 -19.13
C ASP A 100 -0.44 22.56 -20.60
N ASP A 101 -0.53 21.34 -21.14
CA ASP A 101 -0.51 21.09 -22.57
C ASP A 101 -1.93 21.30 -23.11
N ASP A 102 -2.34 22.56 -23.26
CA ASP A 102 -3.46 22.91 -24.15
C ASP A 102 -3.46 24.40 -24.50
N LYS A 103 -2.78 24.74 -25.60
CA LYS A 103 -3.26 25.77 -26.53
C LYS A 103 -2.97 25.35 -27.97
N SER A 104 -4.05 24.97 -28.64
CA SER A 104 -4.21 24.86 -30.09
C SER A 104 -4.13 26.24 -30.77
N GLU A 105 -3.30 26.28 -31.83
CA GLU A 105 -3.37 27.04 -33.08
C GLU A 105 -3.42 28.58 -33.08
N GLU A 106 -2.38 29.19 -33.67
CA GLU A 106 -2.48 30.10 -34.84
C GLU A 106 -1.06 30.32 -35.42
N SER A 107 -0.78 29.80 -36.61
CA SER A 107 0.41 30.16 -37.39
C SER A 107 -0.01 31.11 -38.50
N GLU A 108 0.38 32.38 -38.38
CA GLU A 108 0.16 33.41 -39.40
C GLU A 108 1.04 33.14 -40.64
N ASP A 109 0.33 33.11 -41.77
CA ASP A 109 0.82 33.16 -43.14
C ASP A 109 1.58 34.49 -43.38
N GLY A 110 2.80 34.38 -43.90
CA GLY A 110 3.67 35.52 -44.17
C GLY A 110 4.78 35.11 -45.13
N GLY A 111 4.49 35.14 -46.42
CA GLY A 111 5.48 35.05 -47.49
C GLY A 111 6.40 36.27 -47.51
N ASP A 112 7.67 36.04 -47.85
CA ASP A 112 8.30 36.64 -49.02
C ASP A 112 9.69 36.00 -49.25
N ASP A 113 9.82 35.43 -50.45
CA ASP A 113 10.96 35.29 -51.35
C ASP A 113 12.41 35.33 -50.82
N ASP A 114 13.17 34.27 -51.14
CA ASP A 114 14.35 34.46 -51.99
C ASP A 114 14.70 33.18 -52.76
N VAL A 115 14.77 33.35 -54.08
CA VAL A 115 15.11 32.38 -55.12
C VAL A 115 16.61 32.07 -55.05
N ILE A 116 16.99 30.78 -55.00
CA ILE A 116 18.34 30.34 -55.35
C ILE A 116 18.25 29.17 -56.33
N ASP A 117 18.73 29.45 -57.54
CA ASP A 117 18.77 28.58 -58.71
C ASP A 117 19.99 27.63 -58.69
N GLY A 118 19.80 26.42 -59.26
CA GLY A 118 20.86 25.55 -59.81
C GLY A 118 21.56 24.62 -58.81
N GLU A 119 21.94 23.38 -59.11
CA GLU A 119 21.94 22.53 -60.31
C GLU A 119 21.93 21.08 -59.77
N TYR A 120 21.23 20.16 -60.45
CA TYR A 120 21.36 18.73 -60.21
C TYR A 120 22.64 18.22 -60.89
N SER A 121 23.55 17.63 -60.12
CA SER A 121 24.62 16.77 -60.63
C SER A 121 24.49 15.40 -59.98
N GLU A 122 24.14 14.41 -60.80
CA GLU A 122 24.28 12.98 -60.49
C GLU A 122 25.74 12.56 -60.72
N GLU A 123 26.37 11.93 -59.72
CA GLU A 123 27.38 10.87 -59.90
C GLU A 123 27.25 9.83 -58.78
#